data_AF-A0A2U8X2E0-F1
#
_entry.id   AF-A0A2U8X2E0-F1
#
_cell.length_a   1.000
_cell.length_b   1.000
_cell.length_c   1.000
_cell.angle_alpha   90.00
_cell.angle_beta   90.00
_cell.angle_gamma   90.00
#
_symmetry.space_group_name_H-M   'P 1'
#
loop_
_entity.id
_entity.type
_entity.pdbx_description
1 polymer ?
#
loop_
_entity_poly.entity_id
_entity_poly.type
_entity_poly.pdbx_seq_one_letter_code
_entity_poly.pdbx_strand_id
1 'polypeptide(L)' 'MASHPTLDAELVVWWECEAERLESLAASARFGFTRNHYARKAAAARARAQVSRLREQARAGDRPATA' A
#
# COMPACT_ATOMS: atom_id res chain seq x y z
N MET A 1 -23.07 -8.30 -11.70
CA MET A 1 -22.74 -6.85 -11.71
C MET A 1 -21.29 -6.74 -11.25
N ALA A 2 -20.41 -6.14 -12.05
CA ALA A 2 -19.03 -5.94 -11.61
C ALA A 2 -19.03 -4.86 -10.51
N SER A 3 -18.84 -5.26 -9.25
CA SER A 3 -18.56 -4.31 -8.19
C SER A 3 -17.21 -3.71 -8.46
N HIS A 4 -17.17 -2.42 -8.78
CA HIS A 4 -15.91 -1.68 -8.85
C HIS A 4 -15.21 -1.76 -7.49
N PRO A 5 -13.89 -2.02 -7.46
CA PRO A 5 -13.14 -2.01 -6.21
C PRO A 5 -13.25 -0.63 -5.55
N THR A 6 -13.17 -0.60 -4.22
CA THR A 6 -13.13 0.67 -3.49
C THR A 6 -11.80 1.37 -3.75
N LEU A 7 -11.78 2.70 -3.65
CA LEU A 7 -10.53 3.47 -3.75
C LEU A 7 -9.49 3.00 -2.72
N ASP A 8 -9.91 2.64 -1.51
CA ASP A 8 -8.99 2.13 -0.49
C ASP A 8 -8.40 0.78 -0.91
N ALA A 9 -9.19 -0.11 -1.51
CA ALA A 9 -8.67 -1.37 -2.07
C ALA A 9 -7.68 -1.14 -3.22
N GLU A 10 -7.97 -0.20 -4.12
CA GLU A 10 -7.02 0.19 -5.19
C GLU A 10 -5.73 0.78 -4.63
N LEU A 11 -5.82 1.61 -3.59
CA LEU A 11 -4.67 2.22 -2.92
C LEU A 11 -3.80 1.18 -2.20
N VAL A 12 -4.38 0.12 -1.64
CA VAL A 12 -3.60 -0.98 -1.04
C VAL A 12 -2.70 -1.60 -2.10
N VAL A 13 -3.27 -2.01 -3.23
CA VAL A 13 -2.52 -2.64 -4.33
C VAL A 13 -1.44 -1.68 -4.86
N TRP A 14 -1.81 -0.42 -5.06
CA TRP A 14 -0.87 0.57 -5.58
C TRP A 14 0.31 0.82 -4.63
N TRP A 15 0.06 0.98 -3.32
CA TRP A 15 1.12 1.17 -2.33
C TRP A 15 1.99 -0.08 -2.14
N GLU A 16 1.43 -1.29 -2.28
CA GLU A 16 2.20 -2.54 -2.26
C GLU A 16 3.15 -2.63 -3.46
N CYS A 17 2.66 -2.42 -4.68
CA CYS A 17 3.50 -2.42 -5.88
C CYS A 17 4.60 -1.37 -5.80
N GLU A 18 4.30 -0.16 -5.31
CA GLU A 18 5.31 0.88 -5.15
C GLU A 18 6.34 0.53 -4.06
N ALA A 19 5.92 -0.16 -2.99
CA ALA A 19 6.86 -0.65 -1.97
C ALA A 19 7.85 -1.65 -2.57
N GLU A 20 7.39 -2.63 -3.36
CA GLU A 20 8.24 -3.61 -4.04
C GLU A 20 9.19 -2.94 -5.04
N ARG A 21 8.68 -1.97 -5.81
CA ARG A 21 9.51 -1.20 -6.74
C ARG A 21 10.62 -0.45 -6.00
N LEU A 22 10.31 0.18 -4.86
CA LEU A 22 11.30 0.88 -4.04
C LEU A 22 12.31 -0.07 -3.41
N GLU A 23 11.91 -1.29 -3.04
CA GLU A 23 12.84 -2.32 -2.56
C GLU A 23 13.79 -2.80 -3.66
N SER A 24 13.28 -2.99 -4.88
CA SER A 24 14.12 -3.29 -6.03
C SER A 24 15.17 -2.19 -6.26
N LEU A 25 14.78 -0.92 -6.15
CA LEU A 25 15.71 0.21 -6.27
C LEU A 25 16.73 0.25 -5.13
N ALA A 26 16.31 -0.10 -3.91
CA ALA A 26 17.21 -0.20 -2.77
C ALA A 26 18.23 -1.33 -2.95
N ALA A 27 17.80 -2.48 -3.49
CA ALA A 27 18.65 -3.62 -3.76
C ALA A 27 19.68 -3.33 -4.89
N SER A 28 19.30 -2.56 -5.90
CA SER A 28 20.21 -2.17 -6.99
C SER A 28 21.10 -0.96 -6.65
N ALA A 29 20.93 -0.33 -5.49
CA ALA A 29 21.64 0.90 -5.16
C ALA A 29 23.12 0.63 -4.82
N ARG A 30 24.02 1.35 -5.51
CA ARG A 30 25.48 1.25 -5.31
C ARG A 30 25.97 1.88 -4.01
N PHE A 31 25.26 2.88 -3.48
CA PHE A 31 25.66 3.61 -2.28
C PHE A 31 24.69 3.37 -1.13
N GLY A 32 25.24 3.21 0.08
CA GLY A 32 24.46 2.90 1.28
C GLY A 32 23.41 3.96 1.62
N PHE A 33 23.70 5.24 1.41
CA PHE A 33 22.71 6.31 1.65
C PHE A 33 21.52 6.22 0.68
N THR A 34 21.77 5.90 -0.59
CA THR A 34 20.70 5.71 -1.60
C THR A 34 19.86 4.48 -1.27
N ARG A 35 20.50 3.37 -0.88
CA ARG A 35 19.81 2.17 -0.39
C ARG A 35 18.90 2.51 0.79
N ASN A 36 19.43 3.21 1.78
CA ASN A 36 18.68 3.58 2.99
C ASN A 36 17.51 4.53 2.66
N HIS A 37 17.69 5.45 1.73
CA HIS A 37 16.62 6.34 1.26
C HIS A 37 15.46 5.57 0.63
N TYR A 38 15.74 4.67 -0.30
CA TYR A 38 14.70 3.84 -0.93
C TYR A 38 14.05 2.87 0.07
N ALA A 39 14.83 2.26 0.96
CA ALA A 39 14.29 1.39 2.02
C ALA A 39 13.31 2.14 2.95
N ARG A 40 13.63 3.38 3.33
CA ARG A 40 12.73 4.24 4.11
C ARG A 40 11.45 4.56 3.35
N LYS A 41 11.54 4.82 2.05
CA LYS A 41 10.35 5.05 1.22
C LYS A 41 9.49 3.80 1.07
N ALA A 42 10.10 2.62 0.89
CA ALA A 42 9.38 1.35 0.83
C ALA A 42 8.61 1.09 2.14
N ALA A 43 9.25 1.34 3.29
CA ALA A 43 8.59 1.24 4.59
C ALA A 43 7.40 2.21 4.72
N ALA A 44 7.56 3.46 4.25
CA ALA A 44 6.47 4.43 4.24
C ALA A 44 5.32 4.03 3.30
N ALA A 45 5.61 3.46 2.13
CA ALA A 45 4.60 2.93 1.22
C ALA A 45 3.80 1.79 1.89
N ARG A 46 4.47 0.85 2.55
CA ARG A 46 3.79 -0.20 3.33
C ARG A 46 2.91 0.34 4.45
N ALA A 47 3.38 1.36 5.17
CA ALA A 47 2.58 2.00 6.20
C ALA A 47 1.30 2.62 5.62
N ARG A 48 1.38 3.23 4.43
CA ARG A 48 0.21 3.77 3.73
C ARG A 48 -0.75 2.69 3.22
N ALA A 49 -0.22 1.59 2.68
CA ALA A 49 -1.04 0.42 2.34
C ALA A 49 -1.82 -0.08 3.58
N GLN A 50 -1.14 -0.18 4.74
CA GLN A 50 -1.79 -0.60 5.98
C GLN A 50 -2.91 0.35 6.42
N VAL A 51 -2.72 1.67 6.31
CA VAL A 51 -3.77 2.66 6.59
C VAL A 51 -4.98 2.45 5.67
N SER A 52 -4.76 2.24 4.36
CA SER A 52 -5.84 1.95 3.42
C SER A 52 -6.57 0.64 3.75
N ARG A 53 -5.85 -0.42 4.18
CA ARG A 53 -6.47 -1.67 4.65
C ARG A 53 -7.38 -1.44 5.86
N LEU A 54 -6.92 -0.66 6.84
CA LEU A 54 -7.71 -0.34 8.03
C LEU A 54 -8.98 0.45 7.66
N ARG A 55 -8.89 1.37 6.69
CA ARG A 55 -10.07 2.10 6.17
C ARG A 55 -11.06 1.19 5.47
N GLU A 56 -10.58 0.27 4.64
CA GLU A 56 -11.46 -0.70 3.96
C GLU A 56 -12.14 -1.64 4.96
N GLN A 57 -11.43 -2.10 5.99
CA GLN A 57 -12.00 -2.90 7.07
C GLN A 57 -13.06 -2.13 7.85
N ALA A 58 -12.83 -0.84 8.15
CA ALA A 58 -13.82 0.01 8.80
C ALA A 58 -15.10 0.15 7.94
N ARG A 59 -14.98 0.28 6.62
CA ARG A 59 -16.16 0.27 5.72
C ARG A 59 -16.90 -1.06 5.72
N ALA A 60 -16.20 -2.19 5.81
CA ALA A 60 -16.84 -3.51 5.85
C ALA A 60 -17.69 -3.68 7.12
N GLY A 61 -17.28 -3.10 8.24
CA GLY A 61 -18.05 -3.09 9.49
C GLY A 61 -19.26 -2.15 9.50
N ASP A 62 -19.22 -1.09 8.69
CA ASP A 62 -20.27 -0.05 8.63
C ASP A 62 -21.27 -0.27 7.48
N ARG A 63 -21.09 -1.32 6.67
CA ARG A 63 -22.04 -1.69 5.62
C ARG A 63 -23.30 -2.21 6.32
N PRO A 64 -24.45 -1.52 6.28
CA PRO A 64 -25.68 -2.07 6.84
C PRO A 64 -25.95 -3.40 6.13
N ALA A 65 -26.27 -4.43 6.89
CA ALA A 65 -26.81 -5.65 6.35
C ALA A 65 -28.09 -5.29 5.60
N THR A 66 -27.97 -5.09 4.28
CA THR A 66 -29.13 -5.06 3.40
C THR A 66 -29.79 -6.43 3.53
N ALA A 67 -30.92 -6.42 4.25
CA ALA A 67 -31.91 -7.48 4.33
C ALA A 67 -32.55 -7.74 2.96
#